data_AF-A0A0K2RJF2-F1
#
_entry.id   AF-A0A0K2RJF2-F1
#
_cell.length_a   1.000
_cell.length_b   1.000
_cell.length_c   1.000
_cell.angle_alpha   90.00
_cell.angle_beta   90.00
_cell.angle_gamma   90.00
#
_symmetry.space_group_name_H-M   'P 1'
#
loop_
_entity.id
_entity.type
_entity.pdbx_description
1 polymer ?
#
loop_
_entity_poly.entity_id
_entity_poly.type
_entity_poly.pdbx_seq_one_letter_code
_entity_poly.pdbx_strand_id
1 'polypeptide(L)'
;MTDNATTDFWDGLQPLIAGRTFADLTHAFHPGQPHFPAFPDEIREAVFDLENGDGFTAHRYSIIGQWGTHVDPPSHFIRGGRSLDQIPVGDMILPLVILDISERVKADPDATPTVADIHAWETRNGTVPTGSFVALRTGWSRRWPMPTPWRTGTTKASVTVRAGRRRPSPS
;
A
#
# COMPACT_ATOMS: atom_id res chain seq x y z
N MET A 1 20.58 -13.03 -39.65
CA MET A 1 21.20 -12.55 -38.40
C MET A 1 20.42 -11.32 -37.98
N THR A 2 19.46 -11.47 -37.08
CA THR A 2 18.71 -10.34 -36.54
C THR A 2 19.47 -9.79 -35.36
N ASP A 3 20.00 -8.59 -35.56
CA ASP A 3 20.74 -7.80 -34.58
C ASP A 3 19.78 -7.41 -33.45
N ASN A 4 19.86 -8.10 -32.32
CA ASN A 4 19.02 -7.82 -31.16
C ASN A 4 19.73 -6.72 -30.36
N ALA A 5 19.68 -5.48 -30.87
CA ALA A 5 20.18 -4.33 -30.16
C ALA A 5 19.41 -4.20 -28.84
N THR A 6 20.04 -4.58 -27.75
CA THR A 6 19.52 -4.34 -26.40
C THR A 6 19.44 -2.84 -26.19
N THR A 7 18.23 -2.29 -26.24
CA THR A 7 17.95 -0.93 -25.82
C THR A 7 18.46 -0.73 -24.40
N ASP A 8 19.18 0.38 -24.15
CA ASP A 8 19.58 0.75 -22.80
C ASP A 8 18.36 0.85 -21.88
N PHE A 9 18.52 0.47 -20.61
CA PHE A 9 17.41 0.45 -19.66
C PHE A 9 16.74 1.83 -19.55
N TRP A 10 17.53 2.90 -19.51
CA TRP A 10 17.01 4.26 -19.37
C TRP A 10 16.33 4.73 -20.64
N ASP A 11 16.90 4.41 -21.81
CA ASP A 11 16.29 4.71 -23.12
C ASP A 11 14.93 4.00 -23.28
N GLY A 12 14.78 2.80 -22.70
CA GLY A 12 13.50 2.08 -22.66
C GLY A 12 12.51 2.60 -21.62
N LEU A 13 12.98 2.95 -20.42
CA LEU A 13 12.12 3.36 -19.30
C LEU A 13 11.61 4.80 -19.44
N GLN A 14 12.46 5.73 -19.85
CA GLN A 14 12.17 7.15 -19.84
C GLN A 14 10.91 7.51 -20.66
N PRO A 15 10.69 6.96 -21.88
CA PRO A 15 9.45 7.20 -22.63
C PRO A 15 8.20 6.61 -21.96
N LEU A 16 8.34 5.55 -21.16
CA LEU A 16 7.20 4.91 -20.47
C LEU A 16 6.68 5.77 -19.32
N ILE A 17 7.59 6.46 -18.62
CA ILE A 17 7.26 7.32 -17.47
C ILE A 17 7.03 8.79 -17.88
N ALA A 18 7.57 9.23 -19.02
CA ALA A 18 7.37 10.58 -19.52
C ALA A 18 5.89 10.87 -19.78
N GLY A 19 5.43 12.04 -19.33
CA GLY A 19 4.04 12.48 -19.49
C GLY A 19 3.01 11.67 -18.69
N ARG A 20 3.44 10.83 -17.73
CA ARG A 20 2.54 10.12 -16.81
C ARG A 20 2.24 10.95 -15.58
N THR A 21 1.06 10.74 -15.03
CA THR A 21 0.66 11.29 -13.73
C THR A 21 1.16 10.38 -12.63
N PHE A 22 1.86 10.96 -11.65
CA PHE A 22 2.25 10.28 -10.43
C PHE A 22 1.22 10.63 -9.35
N ALA A 23 0.62 9.60 -8.76
CA ALA A 23 -0.32 9.74 -7.66
C ALA A 23 0.32 9.21 -6.37
N ASP A 24 0.40 10.06 -5.35
CA ASP A 24 0.79 9.62 -4.01
C ASP A 24 -0.39 8.93 -3.32
N LEU A 25 -0.16 7.71 -2.85
CA LEU A 25 -1.15 6.90 -2.14
C LEU A 25 -0.90 6.89 -0.61
N THR A 26 -0.07 7.81 -0.12
CA THR A 26 0.41 7.85 1.27
C THR A 26 -0.26 8.96 2.05
N HIS A 27 -0.64 8.67 3.30
CA HIS A 27 -0.92 9.69 4.29
C HIS A 27 0.35 10.09 5.04
N ALA A 28 0.59 11.39 5.20
CA ALA A 28 1.73 11.89 5.97
C ALA A 28 1.65 11.44 7.43
N PHE A 29 2.78 10.96 7.97
CA PHE A 29 2.85 10.51 9.36
C PHE A 29 3.00 11.70 10.31
N HIS A 30 2.21 11.67 11.37
CA HIS A 30 2.33 12.61 12.48
C HIS A 30 1.80 11.99 13.79
N PRO A 31 2.29 12.48 14.95
CA PRO A 31 1.68 12.18 16.24
C PRO A 31 0.19 12.53 16.26
N GLY A 32 -0.62 11.69 16.88
CA GLY A 32 -2.07 11.85 17.01
C GLY A 32 -2.87 11.50 15.75
N GLN A 33 -2.22 11.00 14.69
CA GLN A 33 -2.95 10.55 13.50
C GLN A 33 -3.87 9.36 13.81
N PRO A 34 -4.93 9.12 13.01
CA PRO A 34 -5.74 7.92 13.15
C PRO A 34 -4.90 6.64 13.11
N HIS A 35 -4.98 5.84 14.17
CA HIS A 35 -4.26 4.59 14.34
C HIS A 35 -5.09 3.57 15.11
N PHE A 36 -4.62 2.32 15.14
CA PHE A 36 -5.31 1.26 15.89
C PHE A 36 -5.30 1.58 17.40
N PRO A 37 -6.46 1.63 18.09
CA PRO A 37 -6.56 2.19 19.45
C PRO A 37 -5.68 1.56 20.53
N ALA A 38 -5.22 0.32 20.32
CA ALA A 38 -4.37 -0.37 21.29
C ALA A 38 -2.88 -0.05 21.10
N PHE A 39 -2.49 0.63 20.03
CA PHE A 39 -1.12 1.05 19.82
C PHE A 39 -0.83 2.36 20.56
N PRO A 40 0.39 2.52 21.11
CA PRO A 40 0.83 3.83 21.54
C PRO A 40 0.93 4.78 20.32
N ASP A 41 0.83 6.08 20.59
CA ASP A 41 1.05 7.10 19.58
C ASP A 41 2.51 7.13 19.09
N GLU A 42 2.75 7.70 17.91
CA GLU A 42 4.10 8.00 17.42
C GLU A 42 4.78 8.98 18.38
N ILE A 43 6.05 8.69 18.69
CA ILE A 43 6.92 9.65 19.36
C ILE A 43 7.89 10.20 18.32
N ARG A 44 7.89 11.52 18.16
CA ARG A 44 8.88 12.27 17.38
C ARG A 44 9.57 13.28 18.29
N GLU A 45 10.89 13.23 18.29
CA GLU A 45 11.73 14.11 19.11
C GLU A 45 12.81 14.74 18.23
N ALA A 46 12.92 16.07 18.25
CA ALA A 46 14.05 16.77 17.67
C ALA A 46 15.27 16.60 18.59
N VAL A 47 16.28 15.85 18.13
CA VAL A 47 17.54 15.60 18.85
C VAL A 47 18.55 16.72 18.58
N PHE A 48 18.50 17.28 17.37
CA PHE A 48 19.15 18.53 16.98
C PHE A 48 18.12 19.38 16.25
N ASP A 49 18.20 20.70 16.40
CA ASP A 49 17.24 21.63 15.82
C ASP A 49 17.88 22.96 15.40
N LEU A 50 17.76 23.29 14.11
CA LEU A 50 18.14 24.60 13.57
C LEU A 50 17.48 25.76 14.32
N GLU A 51 16.25 25.59 14.81
CA GLU A 51 15.56 26.64 15.57
C GLU A 51 16.23 26.93 16.93
N ASN A 52 16.93 25.93 17.49
CA ASN A 52 17.72 26.07 18.71
C ASN A 52 19.16 26.52 18.45
N GLY A 53 19.54 26.77 17.18
CA GLY A 53 20.88 27.18 16.78
C GLY A 53 21.86 26.03 16.54
N ASP A 54 21.38 24.78 16.49
CA ASP A 54 22.20 23.66 16.04
C ASP A 54 22.55 23.80 14.54
N GLY A 55 23.55 23.05 14.07
CA GLY A 55 23.97 23.09 12.66
C GLY A 55 23.06 22.35 11.67
N PHE A 56 22.08 21.57 12.18
CA PHE A 56 21.14 20.78 11.39
C PHE A 56 19.96 20.36 12.27
N THR A 57 18.84 19.99 11.64
CA THR A 57 17.71 19.37 12.34
C THR A 57 17.75 17.85 12.17
N ALA A 58 17.67 17.10 13.25
CA ALA A 58 17.58 15.64 13.23
C ALA A 58 16.51 15.15 14.20
N HIS A 59 15.68 14.22 13.74
CA HIS A 59 14.59 13.66 14.53
C HIS A 59 14.85 12.20 14.89
N ARG A 60 14.51 11.82 16.12
CA ARG A 60 14.31 10.44 16.54
C ARG A 60 12.83 10.09 16.43
N TYR A 61 12.55 8.92 15.85
CA TYR A 61 11.19 8.40 15.68
C TYR A 61 11.03 7.09 16.45
N SER A 62 9.91 6.93 17.14
CA SER A 62 9.43 5.64 17.65
C SER A 62 8.02 5.41 17.10
N ILE A 63 7.89 4.41 16.24
CA ILE A 63 6.64 4.09 15.54
C ILE A 63 6.37 2.59 15.61
N ILE A 64 5.09 2.23 15.62
CA ILE A 64 4.65 0.85 15.39
C ILE A 64 4.75 0.54 13.90
N GLY A 65 5.10 -0.70 13.53
CA GLY A 65 5.22 -1.08 12.11
C GLY A 65 3.93 -0.91 11.30
N GLN A 66 2.76 -1.04 11.93
CA GLN A 66 1.43 -0.86 11.34
C GLN A 66 0.88 0.57 11.56
N TRP A 67 1.72 1.59 11.44
CA TRP A 67 1.36 3.01 11.58
C TRP A 67 0.99 3.62 10.23
N GLY A 68 -0.16 4.31 10.14
CA GLY A 68 -0.59 5.00 8.93
C GLY A 68 -0.69 4.11 7.68
N THR A 69 -0.20 4.60 6.53
CA THR A 69 -0.05 3.81 5.31
C THR A 69 1.13 2.85 5.46
N HIS A 70 0.88 1.53 5.54
CA HIS A 70 1.88 0.52 5.86
C HIS A 70 1.71 -0.76 5.05
N VAL A 71 2.69 -1.66 5.17
CA VAL A 71 2.66 -3.02 4.61
C VAL A 71 2.58 -4.04 5.74
N ASP A 72 1.65 -4.98 5.63
CA ASP A 72 1.58 -6.14 6.52
C ASP A 72 2.36 -7.31 5.91
N PRO A 73 3.55 -7.67 6.43
CA PRO A 73 4.26 -8.85 5.96
C PRO A 73 3.58 -10.15 6.41
N PRO A 74 3.82 -11.29 5.75
CA PRO A 74 3.25 -12.58 6.16
C PRO A 74 3.50 -12.95 7.63
N SER A 75 4.65 -12.56 8.19
CA SER A 75 4.98 -12.76 9.61
C SER A 75 3.98 -12.11 10.58
N HIS A 76 3.19 -11.13 10.12
CA HIS A 76 2.17 -10.47 10.93
C HIS A 76 1.05 -11.42 11.40
N PHE A 77 0.73 -12.44 10.60
CA PHE A 77 -0.33 -13.42 10.92
C PHE A 77 0.12 -14.88 10.87
N ILE A 78 1.25 -15.17 10.22
CA ILE A 78 1.75 -16.54 10.00
C ILE A 78 3.06 -16.69 10.76
N ARG A 79 3.09 -17.56 11.78
CA ARG A 79 4.31 -17.88 12.52
C ARG A 79 5.37 -18.44 11.56
N GLY A 80 6.59 -17.89 11.60
CA GLY A 80 7.66 -18.23 10.66
C GLY A 80 7.42 -17.72 9.23
N GLY A 81 6.38 -16.91 9.01
CA GLY A 81 6.18 -16.20 7.76
C GLY A 81 7.29 -15.18 7.52
N ARG A 82 7.45 -14.78 6.25
CA ARG A 82 8.44 -13.77 5.85
C ARG A 82 8.22 -12.47 6.60
N SER A 83 9.30 -11.89 7.15
CA SER A 83 9.32 -10.50 7.60
C SER A 83 9.42 -9.53 6.42
N LEU A 84 9.25 -8.22 6.67
CA LEU A 84 9.20 -7.21 5.62
C LEU A 84 10.51 -7.15 4.80
N ASP A 85 11.66 -7.26 5.48
CA ASP A 85 13.00 -7.31 4.89
C ASP A 85 13.26 -8.57 4.03
N GLN A 86 12.42 -9.60 4.17
CA GLN A 86 12.51 -10.84 3.40
C GLN A 86 11.61 -10.84 2.15
N ILE A 87 10.90 -9.75 1.88
CA ILE A 87 10.08 -9.59 0.67
C ILE A 87 10.98 -9.07 -0.46
N PRO A 88 11.12 -9.78 -1.59
CA PRO A 88 11.91 -9.30 -2.73
C PRO A 88 11.37 -8.00 -3.32
N VAL A 89 12.24 -7.10 -3.77
CA VAL A 89 11.84 -5.83 -4.41
C VAL A 89 10.97 -6.05 -5.66
N GLY A 90 11.20 -7.14 -6.39
CA GLY A 90 10.37 -7.51 -7.54
C GLY A 90 8.90 -7.80 -7.16
N ASP A 91 8.64 -8.17 -5.90
CA ASP A 91 7.29 -8.38 -5.38
C ASP A 91 6.66 -7.04 -4.89
N MET A 92 7.39 -5.92 -4.94
CA MET A 92 6.92 -4.59 -4.53
C MET A 92 6.53 -3.69 -5.72
N ILE A 93 6.81 -4.12 -6.96
CA ILE A 93 6.44 -3.41 -8.19
C ILE A 93 5.40 -4.25 -8.93
N LEU A 94 4.13 -3.89 -8.78
CA LEU A 94 3.01 -4.71 -9.19
C LEU A 94 2.00 -3.90 -10.03
N PRO A 95 1.31 -4.54 -11.00
CA PRO A 95 0.13 -3.93 -11.59
C PRO A 95 -0.92 -3.62 -10.51
N LEU A 96 -1.51 -2.42 -10.57
CA LEU A 96 -2.55 -1.99 -9.65
C LEU A 96 -3.94 -2.25 -10.25
N VAL A 97 -4.76 -3.01 -9.53
CA VAL A 97 -6.19 -3.21 -9.81
C VAL A 97 -6.99 -2.48 -8.74
N ILE A 98 -7.98 -1.67 -9.13
CA ILE A 98 -8.82 -0.93 -8.19
C ILE A 98 -10.25 -1.44 -8.26
N LEU A 99 -10.71 -2.09 -7.19
CA LEU A 99 -12.12 -2.39 -6.98
C LEU A 99 -12.75 -1.19 -6.27
N ASP A 100 -13.66 -0.50 -6.95
CA ASP A 100 -14.31 0.68 -6.40
C ASP A 100 -15.70 0.35 -5.85
N ILE A 101 -15.86 0.52 -4.54
CA ILE A 101 -17.11 0.32 -3.82
C ILE A 101 -17.55 1.59 -3.09
N SER A 102 -16.96 2.75 -3.40
CA SER A 102 -17.12 3.96 -2.60
C SER A 102 -18.56 4.45 -2.52
N GLU A 103 -19.36 4.28 -3.58
CA GLU A 103 -20.79 4.64 -3.54
C GLU A 103 -21.59 3.76 -2.59
N ARG A 104 -21.27 2.46 -2.50
CA ARG A 104 -21.90 1.57 -1.53
C ARG A 104 -21.49 1.92 -0.11
N VAL A 105 -20.21 2.24 0.11
CA VAL A 105 -19.68 2.67 1.42
C VAL A 105 -20.29 3.99 1.92
N LYS A 106 -20.71 4.88 1.00
CA LYS A 106 -21.46 6.10 1.38
C LYS A 106 -22.82 5.76 2.00
N ALA A 107 -23.51 4.76 1.47
CA ALA A 107 -24.83 4.33 1.96
C ALA A 107 -24.71 3.42 3.19
N ASP A 108 -23.71 2.54 3.19
CA ASP A 108 -23.45 1.56 4.24
C ASP A 108 -21.93 1.49 4.52
N PRO A 109 -21.44 2.07 5.63
CA PRO A 109 -20.03 2.02 6.00
C PRO A 109 -19.44 0.62 6.17
N ASP A 110 -20.28 -0.40 6.36
CA ASP A 110 -19.89 -1.81 6.54
C ASP A 110 -19.97 -2.62 5.22
N ALA A 111 -20.21 -1.95 4.08
CA ALA A 111 -20.26 -2.58 2.78
C ALA A 111 -18.94 -3.31 2.45
N THR A 112 -19.06 -4.58 2.05
CA THR A 112 -17.91 -5.45 1.73
C THR A 112 -17.76 -5.68 0.23
N PRO A 113 -16.53 -5.90 -0.27
CA PRO A 113 -16.31 -6.33 -1.64
C PRO A 113 -16.84 -7.75 -1.86
N THR A 114 -17.30 -8.02 -3.08
CA THR A 114 -17.89 -9.29 -3.50
C THR A 114 -17.15 -9.85 -4.71
N VAL A 115 -17.37 -11.13 -5.00
CA VAL A 115 -16.86 -11.75 -6.24
C VAL A 115 -17.44 -11.05 -7.49
N ALA A 116 -18.67 -10.54 -7.40
CA ALA A 116 -19.29 -9.79 -8.49
C ALA A 116 -18.52 -8.50 -8.82
N ASP A 117 -17.88 -7.86 -7.83
CA ASP A 117 -17.05 -6.67 -8.07
C ASP A 117 -15.81 -7.00 -8.91
N ILE A 118 -15.23 -8.17 -8.69
CA ILE A 118 -14.09 -8.68 -9.47
C ILE A 118 -14.55 -8.92 -10.91
N HIS A 119 -15.64 -9.67 -11.11
CA HIS A 119 -16.15 -9.93 -12.46
C HIS A 119 -16.57 -8.66 -13.20
N ALA A 120 -17.17 -7.70 -12.50
CA ALA A 120 -17.51 -6.41 -13.08
C ALA A 120 -16.26 -5.63 -13.50
N TRP A 121 -15.19 -5.66 -12.69
CA TRP A 121 -13.91 -5.08 -13.07
C TRP A 121 -13.32 -5.79 -14.30
N GLU A 122 -13.32 -7.12 -14.31
CA GLU A 122 -12.76 -7.91 -15.42
C GLU A 122 -13.53 -7.74 -16.73
N THR A 123 -14.84 -7.54 -16.66
CA THR A 123 -15.68 -7.26 -17.82
C THR A 123 -15.29 -5.94 -18.49
N ARG A 124 -14.86 -4.95 -17.70
CA ARG A 124 -14.46 -3.61 -18.20
C ARG A 124 -13.00 -3.53 -18.61
N ASN A 125 -12.12 -4.31 -17.98
CA ASN A 125 -10.67 -4.13 -18.07
C ASN A 125 -9.91 -5.37 -18.58
N GLY A 126 -10.59 -6.49 -18.83
CA GLY A 126 -9.98 -7.80 -19.07
C GLY A 126 -9.63 -8.54 -17.77
N THR A 127 -9.15 -9.78 -17.89
CA THR A 127 -8.77 -10.61 -16.74
C THR A 127 -7.77 -9.91 -15.82
N VAL A 128 -7.93 -10.05 -14.51
CA VAL A 128 -6.96 -9.52 -13.53
C VAL A 128 -5.58 -10.12 -13.81
N PRO A 129 -4.53 -9.30 -14.06
CA PRO A 129 -3.19 -9.82 -14.30
C PRO A 129 -2.66 -10.61 -13.10
N THR A 130 -1.93 -11.69 -13.38
CA THR A 130 -1.22 -12.45 -12.33
C THR A 130 -0.18 -11.55 -11.67
N GLY A 131 -0.13 -11.56 -10.33
CA GLY A 131 0.79 -10.71 -9.57
C GLY A 131 0.29 -9.28 -9.36
N SER A 132 -0.99 -9.00 -9.60
CA SER A 132 -1.57 -7.68 -9.30
C SER A 132 -1.68 -7.39 -7.80
N PHE A 133 -1.53 -6.12 -7.42
CA PHE A 133 -2.02 -5.57 -6.17
C PHE A 133 -3.46 -5.09 -6.34
N VAL A 134 -4.42 -5.66 -5.59
CA VAL A 134 -5.85 -5.37 -5.74
C VAL A 134 -6.32 -4.41 -4.64
N ALA A 135 -6.28 -3.11 -4.90
CA ALA A 135 -6.75 -2.08 -3.99
C ALA A 135 -8.29 -2.01 -3.91
N LEU A 136 -8.81 -1.84 -2.70
CA LEU A 136 -10.22 -1.54 -2.46
C LEU A 136 -10.41 -0.03 -2.25
N ARG A 137 -11.06 0.64 -3.19
CA ARG A 137 -11.41 2.06 -3.07
C ARG A 137 -12.76 2.19 -2.37
N THR A 138 -12.73 2.68 -1.13
CA THR A 138 -13.93 2.91 -0.30
C THR A 138 -14.28 4.39 -0.14
N GLY A 139 -13.33 5.29 -0.44
CA GLY A 139 -13.46 6.72 -0.20
C GLY A 139 -13.16 7.16 1.25
N TRP A 140 -12.74 6.26 2.14
CA TRP A 140 -12.43 6.59 3.53
C TRP A 140 -11.26 7.54 3.74
N SER A 141 -10.30 7.61 2.82
CA SER A 141 -9.18 8.55 2.92
C SER A 141 -9.64 10.01 3.06
N ARG A 142 -10.85 10.35 2.60
CA ARG A 142 -11.46 11.68 2.78
C ARG A 142 -11.83 12.02 4.23
N ARG A 143 -11.84 11.02 5.12
CA ARG A 143 -12.08 11.19 6.55
C ARG A 143 -10.80 11.49 7.32
N TRP A 144 -9.63 11.34 6.70
CA TRP A 144 -8.35 11.66 7.32
C TRP A 144 -8.16 13.18 7.49
N PRO A 145 -7.57 13.68 8.60
CA PRO A 145 -7.07 12.95 9.78
C PRO A 145 -8.13 12.83 10.90
N MET A 146 -9.41 13.10 10.62
CA MET A 146 -10.44 13.11 11.66
C MET A 146 -10.62 11.71 12.25
N PRO A 147 -10.48 11.53 13.58
CA PRO A 147 -10.77 10.27 14.22
C PRO A 147 -12.29 10.03 14.20
N THR A 148 -12.78 9.23 13.27
CA THR A 148 -14.15 8.70 13.36
C THR A 148 -14.23 7.68 14.51
N PRO A 149 -15.33 7.63 15.29
CA PRO A 149 -15.50 6.62 16.32
C PRO A 149 -15.37 5.22 15.72
N TRP A 150 -14.41 4.44 16.23
CA TRP A 150 -14.23 3.04 15.84
C TRP A 150 -15.53 2.28 16.12
N ARG A 151 -16.22 1.85 15.06
CA ARG A 151 -17.33 0.90 15.15
C ARG A 151 -16.80 -0.47 14.78
N THR A 152 -17.06 -1.47 15.63
CA THR A 152 -16.76 -2.88 15.35
C THR A 152 -17.37 -3.26 14.00
N GLY A 153 -16.55 -3.63 13.01
CA GLY A 153 -16.98 -3.88 11.62
C GLY A 153 -16.24 -3.05 10.57
N THR A 154 -15.59 -1.95 10.99
CA THR A 154 -14.77 -1.06 10.15
C THR A 154 -13.61 -1.86 9.53
N THR A 155 -13.81 -2.40 8.31
CA THR A 155 -12.79 -3.12 7.55
C THR A 155 -11.51 -2.31 7.43
N LYS A 156 -10.41 -2.77 8.07
CA LYS A 156 -9.06 -2.41 7.62
C LYS A 156 -9.06 -2.61 6.10
N ALA A 157 -8.66 -1.62 5.32
CA ALA A 157 -8.38 -1.81 3.90
C ALA A 157 -7.12 -2.68 3.79
N SER A 158 -7.24 -3.98 4.09
CA SER A 158 -6.18 -4.96 3.93
C SER A 158 -6.32 -5.55 2.53
N VAL A 159 -5.43 -5.15 1.64
CA VAL A 159 -5.28 -5.76 0.31
C VAL A 159 -4.39 -6.98 0.46
N THR A 160 -4.92 -8.16 0.16
CA THR A 160 -4.12 -9.38 0.12
C THR A 160 -3.53 -9.58 -1.29
N VAL A 161 -2.21 -9.47 -1.43
CA VAL A 161 -1.50 -9.97 -2.61
C VAL A 161 -1.40 -11.48 -2.50
N ARG A 162 -2.15 -12.24 -3.31
CA ARG A 162 -1.84 -13.64 -3.53
C ARG A 162 -0.78 -13.73 -4.61
N ALA A 163 0.48 -13.86 -4.20
CA ALA A 163 1.51 -14.38 -5.09
C ALA A 163 1.04 -15.76 -5.58
N GLY A 164 0.76 -15.89 -6.88
CA GLY A 164 0.47 -17.18 -7.48
C GLY A 164 1.61 -18.14 -7.12
N ARG A 165 1.27 -19.32 -6.58
CA ARG A 165 2.28 -20.34 -6.27
C ARG A 165 3.08 -20.62 -7.54
N ARG A 166 4.33 -20.18 -7.61
CA ARG A 166 5.28 -20.77 -8.57
C ARG A 166 5.36 -22.25 -8.25
N ARG A 167 4.91 -23.11 -9.15
CA ARG A 167 5.23 -24.54 -9.07
C ARG A 167 6.76 -24.67 -9.05
N PRO A 168 7.35 -25.48 -8.17
CA PRO A 168 8.76 -25.78 -8.27
C PRO A 168 9.01 -26.45 -9.63
N SER A 169 10.02 -25.97 -10.35
CA SER A 169 10.52 -26.62 -11.57
C SER A 169 10.91 -28.06 -11.22
N PRO A 170 10.53 -29.06 -12.03
CA PRO A 170 11.01 -30.42 -11.81
C PRO A 170 12.52 -30.46 -12.09
N SER A 171 13.26 -31.08 -11.18
CA SER A 171 14.65 -31.53 -11.35
C SER A 171 14.74 -32.63 -12.40
#